data_AF-A0A959KJQ9-F1
#
_entry.id   AF-A0A959KJQ9-F1
#
_cell.length_a   1.000
_cell.length_b   1.000
_cell.length_c   1.000
_cell.angle_alpha   90.00
_cell.angle_beta   90.00
_cell.angle_gamma   90.00
#
_symmetry.space_group_name_H-M   'P 1'
#
loop_
_entity.id
_entity.type
_entity.pdbx_description
1 polymer ?
#
loop_
_entity_poly.entity_id
_entity_poly.type
_entity_poly.pdbx_seq_one_letter_code
_entity_poly.pdbx_strand_id
1 'polypeptide(L)'
;QARHDWILSVDADEVLSEELEENLRKLQLQPGHAYSLDRLTNYCGRWIRHSGWYPDWKVRLFDRRTTEWTGDYVHETLRFDRPPVIERLAGRLYHYSYRTSGEHWARIERYAQLAAEELLASGKKVPFWKPWLSPPARFLRTLLLKRAFLDGRAGWTIAWRNGYLVWRRYRLISKKMKVER
;
A
#
# COMPACT_ATOMS: atom_id res chain seq x y z
N GLN A 1 -4.14 -18.82 17.20
CA GLN A 1 -5.58 -18.50 17.12
C GLN A 1 -5.89 -17.40 18.13
N ALA A 2 -6.62 -16.35 17.75
CA ALA A 2 -7.00 -15.26 18.66
C ALA A 2 -8.06 -15.71 19.66
N ARG A 3 -7.89 -15.33 20.94
CA ARG A 3 -8.78 -15.70 22.06
C ARG A 3 -10.00 -14.80 22.21
N HIS A 4 -9.98 -13.62 21.60
CA HIS A 4 -11.04 -12.63 21.68
C HIS A 4 -11.69 -12.39 20.32
N ASP A 5 -12.91 -11.87 20.32
CA ASP A 5 -13.65 -11.55 19.10
C ASP A 5 -13.17 -10.24 18.45
N TRP A 6 -12.70 -9.30 19.27
CA TRP A 6 -12.03 -8.11 18.79
C TRP A 6 -10.59 -8.43 18.40
N ILE A 7 -10.25 -8.14 17.15
CA ILE A 7 -8.97 -8.46 16.55
C ILE A 7 -8.24 -7.16 16.23
N LEU A 8 -7.07 -6.98 16.85
CA LEU A 8 -6.07 -6.01 16.41
C LEU A 8 -5.11 -6.72 15.46
N SER A 9 -5.22 -6.44 14.16
CA SER A 9 -4.45 -7.08 13.09
C SER A 9 -3.25 -6.24 12.68
N VAL A 10 -2.09 -6.49 13.30
CA VAL A 10 -0.84 -5.74 13.08
C VAL A 10 0.21 -6.65 12.47
N ASP A 11 0.96 -6.14 11.49
CA ASP A 11 1.99 -6.91 10.80
C ASP A 11 3.28 -6.98 11.64
N ALA A 12 4.14 -7.98 11.42
CA ALA A 12 5.36 -8.16 12.21
C ALA A 12 6.40 -7.03 12.05
N ASP A 13 6.27 -6.22 11.01
CA ASP A 13 7.08 -5.02 10.74
C ASP A 13 6.37 -3.72 11.14
N GLU A 14 5.25 -3.81 11.86
CA GLU A 14 4.48 -2.69 12.38
C GLU A 14 4.63 -2.55 13.90
N VAL A 15 4.76 -1.30 14.37
CA VAL A 15 4.97 -0.95 15.78
C VAL A 15 4.03 0.19 16.16
N LEU A 16 3.36 0.07 17.29
CA LEU A 16 2.48 1.11 17.79
C LEU A 16 3.30 2.23 18.43
N SER A 17 2.92 3.49 18.21
CA SER A 17 3.43 4.60 19.02
C SER A 17 2.84 4.55 20.42
N GLU A 18 3.55 5.08 21.42
CA GLU A 18 3.06 5.21 22.81
C GLU A 18 1.67 5.86 22.88
N GLU A 19 1.44 6.96 22.14
CA GLU A 19 0.13 7.62 22.05
C GLU A 19 -0.98 6.67 21.59
N LEU A 20 -0.69 5.83 20.59
CA LEU A 20 -1.63 4.87 20.06
C LEU A 20 -1.91 3.75 21.07
N GLU A 21 -0.88 3.27 21.76
CA GLU A 21 -1.06 2.27 22.83
C GLU A 21 -1.94 2.80 23.96
N GLU A 22 -1.71 4.05 24.39
CA GLU A 22 -2.55 4.69 25.40
C GLU A 22 -4.00 4.83 24.95
N ASN A 23 -4.22 5.27 23.71
CA ASN A 23 -5.56 5.41 23.16
C ASN A 23 -6.26 4.06 23.06
N LEU A 24 -5.56 3.00 22.66
CA LEU A 24 -6.12 1.65 22.64
C LEU A 24 -6.47 1.12 24.03
N ARG A 25 -5.66 1.42 25.06
CA ARG A 25 -5.94 1.01 26.44
C ARG A 25 -7.18 1.71 27.02
N LYS A 26 -7.43 2.94 26.61
CA LYS A 26 -8.59 3.75 27.05
C LYS A 26 -9.83 3.51 26.17
N LEU A 27 -9.68 2.81 25.05
CA LEU A 27 -10.73 2.62 24.05
C LEU A 27 -11.86 1.75 24.58
N GLN A 28 -13.09 2.26 24.50
CA GLN A 28 -14.29 1.48 24.72
C GLN A 28 -14.80 0.95 23.39
N LEU A 29 -14.72 -0.37 23.21
CA LEU A 29 -15.11 -1.06 21.98
C LEU A 29 -16.63 -1.08 21.83
N GLN A 30 -17.12 -0.56 20.71
CA GLN A 30 -18.55 -0.49 20.43
C GLN A 30 -18.96 -1.46 19.32
N PRO A 31 -20.03 -2.26 19.48
CA PRO A 31 -20.56 -3.09 18.41
C PRO A 31 -20.86 -2.26 17.15
N GLY A 32 -20.51 -2.78 15.97
CA GLY A 32 -20.71 -2.08 14.70
C GLY A 32 -19.65 -1.00 14.39
N HIS A 33 -18.64 -0.82 15.25
CA HIS A 33 -17.50 0.05 14.98
C HIS A 33 -16.31 -0.73 14.41
N ALA A 34 -15.50 -0.03 13.63
CA ALA A 34 -14.18 -0.47 13.20
C ALA A 34 -13.19 0.69 13.39
N TYR A 35 -11.99 0.40 13.85
CA TYR A 35 -11.01 1.43 14.18
C TYR A 35 -9.86 1.41 13.19
N SER A 36 -9.58 2.59 12.65
CA SER A 36 -8.53 2.84 11.67
C SER A 36 -7.34 3.54 12.31
N LEU A 37 -6.15 3.08 11.93
CA LEU A 37 -4.87 3.54 12.43
C LEU A 37 -4.11 4.27 11.33
N ASP A 38 -3.42 5.36 11.69
CA ASP A 38 -2.60 6.11 10.74
C ASP A 38 -1.22 5.46 10.59
N ARG A 39 -1.02 4.79 9.47
CA ARG A 39 0.21 4.07 9.18
C ARG A 39 1.28 5.00 8.59
N LEU A 40 2.42 5.09 9.25
CA LEU A 40 3.57 5.87 8.79
C LEU A 40 4.69 4.93 8.36
N THR A 41 5.03 4.95 7.07
CA THR A 41 6.05 4.05 6.51
C THR A 41 7.46 4.60 6.68
N ASN A 42 8.37 3.76 7.17
CA ASN A 42 9.81 3.95 7.13
C ASN A 42 10.38 3.36 5.84
N TYR A 43 11.12 4.17 5.10
CA TYR A 43 11.83 3.76 3.90
C TYR A 43 13.33 3.98 4.09
N CYS A 44 14.09 2.88 4.24
CA CYS A 44 15.55 2.91 4.38
C CYS A 44 16.03 3.91 5.46
N GLY A 45 15.36 3.94 6.62
CA GLY A 45 15.67 4.84 7.74
C GLY A 45 14.95 6.18 7.73
N ARG A 46 14.15 6.50 6.69
CA ARG A 46 13.43 7.78 6.58
C ARG A 46 11.92 7.58 6.67
N TRP A 47 11.27 8.30 7.58
CA TRP A 47 9.81 8.40 7.61
C TRP A 47 9.28 9.20 6.42
N ILE A 48 8.42 8.57 5.63
CA ILE A 48 7.86 9.15 4.41
C ILE A 48 6.51 9.79 4.70
N ARG A 49 6.41 11.10 4.49
CA ARG A 49 5.18 11.88 4.73
C ARG A 49 4.55 12.38 3.43
N HIS A 50 5.24 12.22 2.31
CA HIS A 50 4.74 12.56 1.00
C HIS A 50 4.88 11.35 0.06
N SER A 51 5.16 11.57 -1.22
CA SER A 51 5.34 10.51 -2.23
C SER A 51 4.09 9.65 -2.48
N GLY A 52 2.95 10.02 -1.89
CA GLY A 52 1.68 9.31 -1.98
C GLY A 52 1.56 8.13 -1.03
N TRP A 53 2.46 8.02 -0.05
CA TRP A 53 2.47 6.96 0.97
C TRP A 53 1.80 7.39 2.27
N TYR A 54 1.54 8.69 2.43
CA TYR A 54 0.93 9.27 3.62
C TYR A 54 -0.07 10.38 3.23
N PRO A 55 -1.19 10.54 3.97
CA PRO A 55 -1.67 9.69 5.06
C PRO A 55 -2.15 8.31 4.57
N ASP A 56 -1.97 7.27 5.39
CA ASP A 56 -2.38 5.90 5.09
C ASP A 56 -3.20 5.31 6.24
N TRP A 57 -4.51 5.53 6.20
CA TRP A 57 -5.44 5.02 7.20
C TRP A 57 -5.84 3.59 6.86
N LYS A 58 -5.56 2.66 7.78
CA LYS A 58 -5.92 1.24 7.66
C LYS A 58 -6.81 0.82 8.80
N VAL A 59 -7.93 0.15 8.49
CA VAL A 59 -8.73 -0.52 9.52
C VAL A 59 -7.90 -1.69 10.05
N ARG A 60 -7.58 -1.64 11.34
CA ARG A 60 -6.69 -2.60 11.99
C ARG A 60 -7.31 -3.20 13.24
N LEU A 61 -8.41 -2.63 13.76
CA LEU A 61 -9.14 -3.17 14.90
C LEU A 61 -10.63 -3.31 14.57
N PHE A 62 -11.15 -4.52 14.67
CA PHE A 62 -12.50 -4.88 14.23
C PHE A 62 -13.02 -6.12 14.97
N ASP A 63 -14.35 -6.34 14.94
CA ASP A 63 -14.99 -7.55 15.47
C ASP A 63 -15.04 -8.64 14.38
N ARG A 64 -14.36 -9.77 14.62
CA ARG A 64 -14.28 -10.90 13.67
C ARG A 64 -15.62 -11.58 13.41
N ARG A 65 -16.62 -11.42 14.27
CA ARG A 65 -17.93 -12.05 14.12
C ARG A 65 -18.77 -11.40 13.02
N THR A 66 -18.42 -10.17 12.66
CA THR A 66 -19.11 -9.36 11.63
C THR A 66 -18.18 -8.97 10.49
N THR A 67 -17.00 -9.59 10.40
CA THR A 67 -15.98 -9.28 9.40
C THR A 67 -15.33 -10.53 8.84
N GLU A 68 -15.04 -10.47 7.54
CA GLU A 68 -14.31 -11.52 6.84
C GLU A 68 -13.23 -10.88 5.95
N TRP A 69 -12.09 -11.57 5.85
CA TRP A 69 -11.08 -11.22 4.86
C TRP A 69 -11.52 -11.75 3.50
N THR A 70 -11.54 -10.87 2.50
CA THR A 70 -11.92 -11.20 1.13
C THR A 70 -10.89 -10.67 0.15
N GLY A 71 -10.78 -11.30 -1.02
CA GLY A 71 -9.85 -10.91 -2.07
C GLY A 71 -8.85 -12.00 -2.41
N ASP A 72 -8.26 -11.88 -3.60
CA ASP A 72 -7.20 -12.78 -4.05
C ASP A 72 -5.87 -12.39 -3.40
N TYR A 73 -4.98 -13.37 -3.18
CA TYR A 73 -3.64 -13.42 -2.56
C TYR A 73 -2.78 -12.13 -2.38
N VAL A 74 -3.06 -11.02 -3.05
CA VAL A 74 -2.34 -9.75 -3.00
C VAL A 74 -3.21 -8.52 -2.70
N HIS A 75 -4.54 -8.66 -2.66
CA HIS A 75 -5.49 -7.56 -2.41
C HIS A 75 -6.53 -7.92 -1.34
N GLU A 76 -6.08 -8.57 -0.27
CA GLU A 76 -6.94 -8.86 0.88
C GLU A 76 -7.53 -7.57 1.46
N THR A 77 -8.85 -7.53 1.58
CA THR A 77 -9.63 -6.42 2.10
C THR A 77 -10.65 -6.96 3.08
N LEU A 78 -10.90 -6.21 4.16
CA LEU A 78 -11.95 -6.54 5.12
C LEU A 78 -13.32 -6.23 4.51
N ARG A 79 -14.17 -7.26 4.39
CA ARG A 79 -15.59 -7.12 4.13
C ARG A 79 -16.34 -7.20 5.45
N PHE A 80 -17.31 -6.32 5.61
CA PHE A 80 -18.18 -6.24 6.78
C PHE A 80 -19.58 -6.68 6.37
N ASP A 81 -20.28 -7.39 7.25
CA ASP A 81 -21.67 -7.80 6.99
C ASP A 81 -22.61 -6.61 6.81
N ARG A 82 -22.32 -5.53 7.54
CA ARG A 82 -22.99 -4.23 7.44
C ARG A 82 -21.94 -3.12 7.45
N PRO A 83 -22.20 -1.96 6.83
CA PRO A 83 -21.27 -0.83 6.87
C PRO A 83 -20.94 -0.44 8.32
N PRO A 84 -19.66 -0.50 8.76
CA PRO A 84 -19.30 -0.14 10.11
C PRO A 84 -19.17 1.38 10.26
N VAL A 85 -19.28 1.87 11.49
CA VAL A 85 -18.79 3.21 11.83
C VAL A 85 -17.27 3.15 11.92
N ILE A 86 -16.57 3.83 11.00
CA ILE A 86 -15.11 3.86 11.01
C ILE A 86 -14.64 5.04 11.86
N GLU A 87 -14.00 4.71 12.98
CA GLU A 87 -13.38 5.68 13.88
C GLU A 87 -11.87 5.73 13.65
N ARG A 88 -11.28 6.94 13.72
CA ARG A 88 -9.84 7.14 13.57
C ARG A 88 -9.23 7.29 14.94
N LEU A 89 -8.32 6.39 15.29
CA LEU A 89 -7.58 6.51 16.55
C LEU A 89 -6.39 7.45 16.37
N ALA A 90 -6.17 8.28 17.38
CA ALA A 90 -4.99 9.13 17.46
C ALA A 90 -3.73 8.29 17.78
N GLY A 91 -2.58 8.82 17.39
CA GLY A 91 -1.30 8.08 17.39
C GLY A 91 -0.95 7.47 16.03
N ARG A 92 0.18 6.76 15.98
CA ARG A 92 0.81 6.24 14.76
C ARG A 92 1.02 4.74 14.82
N LEU A 93 0.83 4.10 13.68
CA LEU A 93 1.31 2.75 13.41
C LEU A 93 2.57 2.85 12.54
N TYR A 94 3.73 2.75 13.16
CA TYR A 94 5.02 2.78 12.47
C TYR A 94 5.21 1.51 11.65
N HIS A 95 5.47 1.64 10.35
CA HIS A 95 5.63 0.50 9.45
C HIS A 95 7.02 0.47 8.83
N TYR A 96 7.84 -0.53 9.16
CA TYR A 96 9.21 -0.68 8.69
C TYR A 96 9.30 -1.49 7.38
N SER A 97 8.57 -1.03 6.36
CA SER A 97 8.31 -1.81 5.14
C SER A 97 9.53 -2.12 4.27
N TYR A 98 10.59 -1.28 4.34
CA TYR A 98 11.82 -1.47 3.57
C TYR A 98 13.05 -1.17 4.40
N ARG A 99 13.81 -2.22 4.72
CA ARG A 99 15.09 -2.11 5.41
C ARG A 99 16.20 -1.72 4.45
N THR A 100 16.13 -2.20 3.21
CA THR A 100 17.13 -1.91 2.18
C THR A 100 16.54 -1.45 0.86
N SER A 101 17.36 -0.71 0.11
CA SER A 101 17.09 -0.32 -1.27
C SER A 101 16.82 -1.52 -2.19
N GLY A 102 17.49 -2.66 -1.94
CA GLY A 102 17.37 -3.90 -2.70
C GLY A 102 16.02 -4.60 -2.52
N GLU A 103 15.49 -4.62 -1.30
CA GLU A 103 14.14 -5.15 -1.03
C GLU A 103 13.06 -4.42 -1.83
N HIS A 104 13.15 -3.09 -1.88
CA HIS A 104 12.21 -2.30 -2.66
C HIS A 104 12.36 -2.57 -4.17
N TRP A 105 13.57 -2.84 -4.66
CA TRP A 105 13.78 -3.26 -6.06
C TRP A 105 13.13 -4.60 -6.38
N ALA A 106 13.31 -5.61 -5.53
CA ALA A 106 12.68 -6.91 -5.71
C ALA A 106 11.14 -6.79 -5.71
N ARG A 107 10.58 -5.97 -4.83
CA ARG A 107 9.14 -5.72 -4.79
C ARG A 107 8.63 -5.00 -6.06
N ILE A 108 9.39 -4.05 -6.60
CA ILE A 108 9.07 -3.38 -7.87
C ILE A 108 8.99 -4.37 -9.02
N GLU A 109 9.95 -5.29 -9.14
CA GLU A 109 9.94 -6.30 -10.20
C GLU A 109 8.73 -7.22 -10.08
N ARG A 110 8.41 -7.71 -8.87
CA ARG A 110 7.22 -8.53 -8.61
C ARG A 110 5.93 -7.78 -8.96
N TYR A 111 5.78 -6.52 -8.52
CA TYR A 111 4.59 -5.72 -8.81
C TYR A 111 4.47 -5.35 -10.29
N ALA A 112 5.58 -5.09 -10.97
CA ALA A 112 5.56 -4.87 -12.42
C ALA A 112 5.07 -6.10 -13.17
N GLN A 113 5.44 -7.31 -12.72
CA GLN A 113 4.96 -8.56 -13.29
C GLN A 113 3.47 -8.79 -13.06
N LEU A 114 2.99 -8.65 -11.82
CA LEU A 114 1.57 -8.77 -11.51
C LEU A 114 0.72 -7.77 -12.30
N ALA A 115 1.16 -6.51 -12.37
CA ALA A 115 0.45 -5.47 -13.12
C ALA A 115 0.49 -5.72 -14.65
N ALA A 116 1.48 -6.45 -15.15
CA ALA A 116 1.53 -6.86 -16.55
C ALA A 116 0.54 -8.00 -16.83
N GLU A 117 0.49 -8.99 -15.93
CA GLU A 117 -0.43 -10.13 -15.99
C GLU A 117 -1.89 -9.68 -15.89
N GLU A 118 -2.20 -8.79 -14.94
CA GLU A 118 -3.53 -8.19 -14.80
C GLU A 118 -3.95 -7.45 -16.08
N LEU A 119 -3.04 -6.66 -16.67
CA LEU A 119 -3.38 -5.90 -17.88
C LEU A 119 -3.59 -6.82 -19.09
N LEU A 120 -2.80 -7.88 -19.23
CA LEU A 120 -3.00 -8.91 -20.26
C LEU A 120 -4.32 -9.66 -20.07
N ALA A 121 -4.61 -10.11 -18.84
CA ALA A 121 -5.84 -10.81 -18.49
C ALA A 121 -7.09 -9.96 -18.72
N SER A 122 -6.98 -8.63 -18.52
CA SER A 122 -8.09 -7.71 -18.77
C SER A 122 -8.50 -7.55 -20.24
N GLY A 123 -7.68 -8.05 -21.19
CA GLY A 123 -7.92 -7.93 -22.63
C GLY A 123 -7.87 -6.49 -23.19
N LYS A 124 -7.50 -5.50 -22.37
CA LYS A 124 -7.48 -4.09 -22.77
C LYS A 124 -6.36 -3.81 -23.76
N LYS A 125 -6.72 -3.25 -24.92
CA LYS A 125 -5.74 -2.79 -25.92
C LYS A 125 -4.94 -1.61 -25.36
N VAL A 126 -3.62 -1.74 -25.38
CA VAL A 126 -2.69 -0.68 -24.98
C VAL A 126 -2.28 0.10 -26.24
N PRO A 127 -2.57 1.42 -26.34
CA PRO A 127 -2.14 2.20 -27.48
C PRO A 127 -0.62 2.40 -27.49
N PHE A 128 -0.03 2.53 -28.68
CA PHE A 128 1.42 2.50 -28.88
C PHE A 128 2.18 3.60 -28.14
N TRP A 129 1.56 4.76 -27.89
CA TRP A 129 2.15 5.89 -27.17
C TRP A 129 2.19 5.68 -25.65
N LYS A 130 1.34 4.80 -25.12
CA LYS A 130 1.14 4.65 -23.66
C LYS A 130 2.38 4.13 -22.92
N PRO A 131 3.16 3.17 -23.45
CA PRO A 131 4.44 2.79 -22.88
C PRO A 131 5.47 3.92 -22.78
N TRP A 132 5.39 4.92 -23.66
CA TRP A 132 6.33 6.05 -23.70
C TRP A 132 5.93 7.18 -22.77
N LEU A 133 4.63 7.51 -22.72
CA LEU A 133 4.12 8.63 -21.92
C LEU A 133 3.82 8.24 -20.47
N SER A 134 3.41 7.01 -20.19
CA SER A 134 2.98 6.62 -18.84
C SER A 134 4.11 6.63 -17.79
N PRO A 135 5.34 6.12 -18.08
CA PRO A 135 6.43 6.17 -17.11
C PRO A 135 6.84 7.58 -16.67
N PRO A 136 7.15 8.54 -17.58
CA PRO A 136 7.51 9.89 -17.17
C PRO A 136 6.33 10.62 -16.53
N ALA A 137 5.09 10.40 -17.00
CA ALA A 137 3.90 10.95 -16.35
C ALA A 137 3.73 10.44 -14.92
N ARG A 138 4.00 9.15 -14.66
CA ARG A 138 3.96 8.58 -13.31
C ARG A 138 5.03 9.18 -12.40
N PHE A 139 6.25 9.31 -12.92
CA PHE A 139 7.35 9.97 -12.21
C PHE A 139 6.98 11.41 -11.81
N LEU A 140 6.56 12.23 -12.78
CA LEU A 140 6.20 13.65 -12.54
C LEU A 140 5.00 13.78 -11.60
N ARG A 141 4.00 12.91 -11.74
CA ARG A 141 2.87 12.87 -10.81
C ARG A 141 3.32 12.57 -9.38
N THR A 142 4.19 11.60 -9.16
CA THR A 142 4.69 11.31 -7.81
C THR A 142 5.56 12.46 -7.30
N LEU A 143 6.45 13.00 -8.13
CA LEU A 143 7.35 14.06 -7.73
C LEU A 143 6.59 15.34 -7.36
N LEU A 144 5.76 15.85 -8.27
CA LEU A 144 5.09 17.14 -8.13
C LEU A 144 3.76 17.04 -7.39
N LEU A 145 2.81 16.24 -7.92
CA LEU A 145 1.45 16.18 -7.36
C LEU A 145 1.41 15.46 -6.01
N LYS A 146 2.26 14.46 -5.81
CA LYS A 146 2.42 13.79 -4.52
C LYS A 146 3.56 14.37 -3.68
N ARG A 147 4.15 15.50 -4.11
CA ARG A 147 5.13 16.29 -3.37
C ARG A 147 6.31 15.46 -2.84
N ALA A 148 6.76 14.45 -3.60
CA ALA A 148 7.84 13.58 -3.16
C ALA A 148 9.15 14.33 -2.91
N PHE A 149 9.36 15.48 -3.56
CA PHE A 149 10.54 16.31 -3.30
C PHE A 149 10.65 16.77 -1.84
N LEU A 150 9.55 16.83 -1.08
CA LEU A 150 9.53 17.15 0.36
C LEU A 150 10.12 16.03 1.23
N ASP A 151 10.12 14.78 0.74
CA ASP A 151 10.81 13.66 1.39
C ASP A 151 12.31 13.60 1.02
N GLY A 152 12.84 14.57 0.27
CA GLY A 152 14.24 14.66 -0.13
C GLY A 152 14.70 13.53 -1.05
N ARG A 153 15.89 12.97 -0.79
CA ARG A 153 16.47 11.87 -1.60
C ARG A 153 15.58 10.63 -1.64
N ALA A 154 14.89 10.34 -0.54
CA ALA A 154 13.98 9.20 -0.45
C ALA A 154 12.79 9.37 -1.40
N GLY A 155 12.15 10.54 -1.41
CA GLY A 155 11.02 10.80 -2.30
C GLY A 155 11.41 10.86 -3.77
N TRP A 156 12.58 11.40 -4.12
CA TRP A 156 13.13 11.30 -5.47
C TRP A 156 13.29 9.84 -5.91
N THR A 157 13.86 9.01 -5.03
CA THR A 157 14.04 7.58 -5.26
C THR A 157 12.70 6.88 -5.48
N ILE A 158 11.70 7.17 -4.65
CA ILE A 158 10.34 6.62 -4.77
C ILE A 158 9.66 7.05 -6.07
N ALA A 159 9.77 8.34 -6.44
CA ALA A 159 9.20 8.86 -7.69
C ALA A 159 9.81 8.16 -8.90
N TRP A 160 11.14 8.05 -8.96
CA TRP A 160 11.84 7.40 -10.06
C TRP A 160 11.47 5.92 -10.17
N ARG A 161 11.43 5.21 -9.03
CA ARG A 161 11.01 3.81 -8.96
C ARG A 161 9.57 3.57 -9.41
N ASN A 162 8.65 4.47 -9.06
CA ASN A 162 7.27 4.41 -9.54
C ASN A 162 7.18 4.55 -11.07
N GLY A 163 8.00 5.43 -11.66
CA GLY A 163 8.13 5.54 -13.11
C GLY A 163 8.69 4.26 -13.73
N TYR A 164 9.79 3.74 -13.16
CA TYR A 164 10.41 2.48 -13.60
C TYR A 164 9.43 1.31 -13.55
N LEU A 165 8.64 1.15 -12.48
CA LEU A 165 7.65 0.08 -12.36
C LEU A 165 6.68 0.07 -13.56
N VAL A 166 6.17 1.25 -13.94
CA VAL A 166 5.26 1.40 -15.08
C VAL A 166 5.95 1.06 -16.40
N TRP A 167 7.20 1.50 -16.59
CA TRP A 167 8.00 1.15 -17.75
C TRP A 167 8.23 -0.37 -17.83
N ARG A 168 8.60 -0.98 -16.70
CA ARG A 168 8.89 -2.40 -16.58
C ARG A 168 7.68 -3.25 -16.90
N ARG A 169 6.50 -2.87 -16.39
CA ARG A 169 5.21 -3.48 -16.74
C ARG A 169 5.00 -3.55 -18.25
N TYR A 170 5.18 -2.43 -18.96
CA TYR A 170 4.99 -2.42 -20.41
C TYR A 170 6.02 -3.26 -21.16
N ARG A 171 7.27 -3.29 -20.69
CA ARG A 171 8.29 -4.20 -21.26
C ARG A 171 7.93 -5.66 -21.10
N LEU A 172 7.38 -6.06 -19.96
CA LEU A 172 6.94 -7.44 -19.73
C LEU A 172 5.78 -7.83 -20.66
N ILE A 173 4.82 -6.92 -20.86
CA ILE A 173 3.71 -7.10 -21.81
C ILE A 173 4.23 -7.30 -23.23
N SER A 174 5.11 -6.41 -23.70
CA SER A 174 5.69 -6.52 -25.05
C SER A 174 6.50 -7.79 -25.25
N LYS A 175 7.15 -8.31 -24.20
CA LYS A 175 7.88 -9.58 -24.25
C LYS A 175 6.91 -10.77 -24.36
N LYS A 176 5.86 -10.84 -23.54
CA LYS A 176 4.87 -11.93 -23.56
C LYS A 176 4.11 -11.99 -24.90
N MET A 177 3.66 -10.84 -25.42
CA MET A 177 2.99 -10.76 -26.73
C MET A 177 3.86 -11.18 -27.93
N LYS A 178 5.20 -11.13 -27.80
CA LYS A 178 6.13 -11.60 -28.84
C LYS A 178 6.36 -13.11 -28.79
N VAL A 179 6.15 -13.74 -27.63
CA VAL A 179 6.31 -15.19 -27.44
C VAL A 179 5.04 -15.95 -27.86
N GLU A 180 3.88 -15.30 -27.78
CA GLU A 180 2.58 -15.85 -28.19
C GLU A 180 2.26 -15.67 -29.69
N ARG A 181 3.16 -15.06 -30.47
CA ARG A 181 3.07 -14.88 -31.92
C ARG A 181 4.08 -15.76 -32.62
#